data_AF-A0A2S8FJJ9-F1
#
_entry.id   AF-A0A2S8FJJ9-F1
#
_cell.length_a   1.000
_cell.length_b   1.000
_cell.length_c   1.000
_cell.angle_alpha   90.00
_cell.angle_beta   90.00
_cell.angle_gamma   90.00
#
_symmetry.space_group_name_H-M   'P 1'
#
loop_
_entity.id
_entity.type
_entity.pdbx_description
1 polymer ?
#
loop_
_entity_poly.entity_id
_entity_poly.type
_entity_poly.pdbx_seq_one_letter_code
_entity_poly.pdbx_strand_id
1 'polypeptide(L)'
;MSERQPGRMQSIKGTLAQLMVQKGYAQVQTADACQKAWDVAAGERLAQHSIAGNVTRGTLLVMVANSTISQMISFQKPQILKSLQQQLPDHNITDLKIKVGRID
;
A
#
# COMPACT_ATOMS: atom_id res chain seq x y z
N MET A 1 -57.14 12.41 -4.14
CA MET A 1 -56.34 12.38 -5.39
C MET A 1 -55.27 13.45 -5.26
N SER A 2 -54.02 13.04 -5.03
CA SER A 2 -52.91 13.96 -4.75
C SER A 2 -51.70 13.45 -5.53
N GLU A 3 -51.35 14.13 -6.62
CA GLU A 3 -50.08 13.93 -7.31
C GLU A 3 -49.48 15.31 -7.58
N ARG A 4 -48.44 15.63 -6.80
CA ARG A 4 -47.62 16.83 -6.93
C ARG A 4 -46.48 16.55 -7.92
N GLN A 5 -46.18 17.56 -8.72
CA GLN A 5 -45.09 17.65 -9.70
C GLN A 5 -43.66 17.48 -9.10
N PRO A 6 -42.66 17.21 -9.96
CA PRO A 6 -41.39 16.61 -9.58
C PRO A 6 -40.39 17.59 -8.97
N GLY A 7 -39.86 17.25 -7.80
CA GLY A 7 -38.77 17.97 -7.15
C GLY A 7 -37.42 17.61 -7.78
N ARG A 8 -36.93 18.48 -8.66
CA ARG A 8 -35.54 18.56 -9.11
C ARG A 8 -34.60 18.71 -7.90
N MET A 9 -33.91 17.63 -7.54
CA MET A 9 -32.80 17.69 -6.57
C MET A 9 -31.48 17.60 -7.33
N GLN A 10 -30.93 18.76 -7.70
CA GLN A 10 -29.53 18.84 -8.13
C GLN A 10 -28.65 18.53 -6.93
N SER A 11 -28.36 17.24 -6.69
CA SER A 11 -27.41 16.82 -5.68
C SER A 11 -26.02 17.30 -6.07
N ILE A 12 -25.34 17.91 -5.10
CA ILE A 12 -23.96 18.39 -5.10
C ILE A 12 -23.00 17.19 -5.28
N LYS A 13 -22.97 16.59 -6.46
CA LYS A 13 -22.14 15.40 -6.79
C LYS A 13 -20.80 15.76 -7.44
N GLY A 14 -20.50 17.05 -7.67
CA GLY A 14 -19.33 17.49 -8.42
C GLY A 14 -18.00 17.45 -7.68
N THR A 15 -17.97 17.68 -6.36
CA THR A 15 -16.68 17.99 -5.68
C THR A 15 -16.14 16.87 -4.81
N LEU A 16 -16.99 15.93 -4.37
CA LEU A 16 -16.54 14.77 -3.57
C LEU A 16 -15.96 13.66 -4.45
N ALA A 17 -16.53 13.43 -5.64
CA ALA A 17 -16.07 12.38 -6.54
C ALA A 17 -14.68 12.68 -7.12
N GLN A 18 -14.38 13.93 -7.50
CA GLN A 18 -13.05 14.31 -8.01
C GLN A 18 -11.96 14.20 -6.94
N LEU A 19 -12.25 14.56 -5.68
CA LEU A 19 -11.31 14.40 -4.57
C LEU A 19 -11.09 12.92 -4.20
N MET A 20 -12.14 12.09 -4.29
CA MET A 20 -12.03 10.63 -4.08
C MET A 20 -11.20 9.96 -5.18
N VAL A 21 -11.38 10.36 -6.43
CA VAL A 21 -10.57 9.88 -7.57
C VAL A 21 -9.10 10.28 -7.40
N GLN A 22 -8.84 11.52 -6.99
CA GLN A 22 -7.47 12.00 -6.79
C GLN A 22 -6.78 11.31 -5.60
N LYS A 23 -7.49 11.09 -4.49
CA LYS A 23 -6.99 10.33 -3.34
C LYS A 23 -6.78 8.85 -3.65
N GLY A 24 -7.70 8.22 -4.38
CA GLY A 24 -7.58 6.83 -4.82
C GLY A 24 -6.40 6.64 -5.77
N TYR A 25 -6.20 7.56 -6.72
CA TYR A 25 -5.05 7.53 -7.63
C TYR A 25 -3.72 7.78 -6.90
N ALA A 26 -3.67 8.72 -5.95
CA ALA A 26 -2.51 8.93 -5.10
C ALA A 26 -2.19 7.66 -4.27
N GLN A 27 -3.20 7.03 -3.68
CA GLN A 27 -3.02 5.79 -2.90
C GLN A 27 -2.54 4.61 -3.76
N VAL A 28 -3.04 4.47 -4.99
CA VAL A 28 -2.59 3.44 -5.94
C VAL A 28 -1.15 3.70 -6.37
N GLN A 29 -0.78 4.95 -6.68
CA GLN A 29 0.61 5.31 -7.01
C GLN A 29 1.56 5.06 -5.83
N THR A 30 1.12 5.36 -4.60
CA THR A 30 1.89 5.07 -3.39
C THR A 30 2.08 3.57 -3.18
N ALA A 31 1.04 2.76 -3.43
CA ALA A 31 1.14 1.30 -3.34
C ALA A 31 2.10 0.72 -4.39
N ASP A 32 2.01 1.19 -5.64
CA ASP A 32 2.91 0.78 -6.72
C ASP A 32 4.38 1.17 -6.43
N ALA A 33 4.61 2.38 -5.91
CA ALA A 33 5.94 2.81 -5.49
C ALA A 33 6.48 1.96 -4.32
N CYS A 34 5.64 1.61 -3.35
CA CYS A 34 6.01 0.73 -2.23
C CYS A 34 6.36 -0.68 -2.73
N GLN A 35 5.57 -1.22 -3.66
CA GLN A 35 5.83 -2.53 -4.25
C GLN A 35 7.15 -2.55 -5.03
N LYS A 36 7.39 -1.58 -5.92
CA LYS A 36 8.65 -1.49 -6.67
C LYS A 36 9.88 -1.34 -5.77
N ALA A 37 9.79 -0.50 -4.74
CA ALA A 37 10.86 -0.35 -3.76
C ALA A 37 11.10 -1.65 -2.97
N TRP A 38 10.02 -2.37 -2.66
CA TRP A 38 10.10 -3.67 -2.00
C TRP A 38 10.75 -4.74 -2.89
N ASP A 39 10.38 -4.84 -4.17
CA ASP A 39 10.99 -5.77 -5.13
C ASP A 39 12.52 -5.60 -5.20
N VAL A 40 12.98 -4.34 -5.22
CA VAL A 40 14.42 -4.02 -5.22
C VAL A 40 15.07 -4.34 -3.87
N ALA A 41 14.44 -3.99 -2.75
CA ALA A 41 15.02 -4.16 -1.42
C ALA A 41 15.04 -5.61 -0.92
N ALA A 42 13.98 -6.36 -1.21
CA ALA A 42 13.81 -7.75 -0.80
C ALA A 42 14.51 -8.73 -1.77
N GLY A 43 14.71 -8.30 -3.02
CA GLY A 43 15.23 -9.14 -4.09
C GLY A 43 14.25 -10.22 -4.52
N GLU A 44 14.54 -10.83 -5.66
CA GLU A 44 13.63 -11.74 -6.38
C GLU A 44 13.03 -12.83 -5.48
N ARG A 45 13.87 -13.51 -4.69
CA ARG A 45 13.43 -14.65 -3.85
C ARG A 45 12.39 -14.28 -2.80
N LEU A 46 12.52 -13.12 -2.16
CA LEU A 46 11.58 -12.70 -1.13
C LEU A 46 10.37 -12.03 -1.77
N ALA A 47 10.59 -11.22 -2.80
CA ALA A 47 9.55 -10.50 -3.52
C ALA A 47 8.55 -11.44 -4.19
N GLN A 48 8.98 -12.56 -4.80
CA GLN A 48 8.09 -13.56 -5.38
C GLN A 48 7.11 -14.20 -4.38
N HIS A 49 7.39 -14.10 -3.08
CA HIS A 49 6.54 -14.66 -2.04
C HIS A 49 6.04 -13.61 -1.03
N SER A 50 6.03 -12.34 -1.44
CA SER A 50 5.55 -11.26 -0.61
C SER A 50 4.96 -10.09 -1.41
N ILE A 51 3.99 -9.41 -0.81
CA ILE A 51 3.32 -8.23 -1.38
C ILE A 51 3.49 -7.09 -0.39
N ALA A 52 3.99 -5.95 -0.88
CA ALA A 52 4.07 -4.72 -0.12
C ALA A 52 2.71 -4.01 -0.09
N GLY A 53 2.32 -3.60 1.11
CA GLY A 53 1.16 -2.75 1.33
C GLY A 53 1.55 -1.28 1.45
N ASN A 54 0.78 -0.56 2.25
CA ASN A 54 1.02 0.86 2.50
C ASN A 54 2.03 1.06 3.64
N VAL A 55 2.73 2.20 3.62
CA VAL A 55 3.46 2.70 4.78
C VAL A 55 2.49 3.42 5.72
N THR A 56 2.58 3.14 7.02
CA THR A 56 1.85 3.86 8.07
C THR A 56 2.81 4.19 9.20
N ARG A 57 3.00 5.49 9.48
CA ARG A 57 3.89 5.98 10.55
C ARG A 57 5.32 5.40 10.46
N GLY A 58 5.87 5.32 9.25
CA GLY A 58 7.20 4.76 8.99
C GLY A 58 7.29 3.24 8.99
N THR A 59 6.17 2.52 9.16
CA THR A 59 6.14 1.06 9.08
C THR A 59 5.54 0.61 7.76
N LEU A 60 6.30 -0.15 6.97
CA LEU A 60 5.80 -0.81 5.77
C LEU A 60 5.11 -2.13 6.15
N LEU A 61 3.84 -2.30 5.76
CA LEU A 61 3.15 -3.58 5.86
C LEU A 61 3.59 -4.49 4.71
N VAL A 62 3.96 -5.72 5.01
CA VAL A 62 4.29 -6.74 4.01
C VAL A 62 3.50 -8.02 4.30
N MET A 63 2.75 -8.49 3.32
CA MET A 63 2.09 -9.79 3.36
C MET A 63 3.01 -10.85 2.76
N VAL A 64 3.09 -12.02 3.38
CA VAL A 64 3.98 -13.10 2.94
C VAL A 64 3.22 -14.42 2.84
N ALA A 65 3.64 -15.28 1.92
CA ALA A 65 2.96 -16.56 1.67
C ALA A 65 3.01 -17.54 2.85
N ASN A 66 4.12 -17.55 3.61
CA ASN A 66 4.34 -18.49 4.70
C ASN A 66 5.36 -17.97 5.72
N SER A 67 5.44 -18.67 6.87
CA SER A 67 6.33 -18.32 7.97
C SER A 67 7.82 -18.40 7.62
N THR A 68 8.21 -19.22 6.64
CA THR A 68 9.61 -19.32 6.19
C THR A 68 10.05 -18.01 5.54
N ILE A 69 9.22 -17.42 4.68
CA ILE A 69 9.49 -16.10 4.09
C ILE A 69 9.59 -15.03 5.18
N SER A 70 8.68 -15.05 6.15
CA SER A 70 8.72 -14.11 7.29
C SER A 70 10.04 -14.20 8.05
N GLN A 71 10.56 -15.41 8.30
CA GLN A 71 11.83 -15.59 9.01
C GLN A 71 13.02 -15.10 8.20
N MET A 72 13.05 -15.38 6.89
CA MET A 72 14.10 -14.89 6.01
C MET A 72 14.12 -13.35 5.93
N ILE A 73 12.94 -12.72 5.84
CA ILE A 73 12.83 -11.24 5.90
C ILE A 73 13.35 -10.72 7.24
N SER A 74 12.97 -11.33 8.37
CA SER A 74 13.46 -10.90 9.69
C SER A 74 14.99 -10.97 9.80
N PHE A 75 15.61 -12.02 9.25
CA PHE A 75 17.07 -12.16 9.22
C PHE A 75 17.74 -11.08 8.36
N GLN A 76 17.08 -10.69 7.27
CA GLN A 76 17.55 -9.69 6.31
C GLN A 76 17.00 -8.28 6.57
N LYS A 77 16.27 -8.08 7.67
CA LYS A 77 15.57 -6.83 7.98
C LYS A 77 16.47 -5.58 7.92
N PRO A 78 17.68 -5.56 8.52
CA PRO A 78 18.50 -4.34 8.48
C PRO A 78 18.94 -3.96 7.06
N GLN A 79 19.28 -4.93 6.20
CA GLN A 79 19.65 -4.63 4.81
C GLN A 79 18.45 -4.16 3.98
N ILE A 80 17.29 -4.80 4.18
CA ILE A 80 16.05 -4.43 3.49
C ILE A 80 15.62 -3.01 3.89
N LEU A 81 15.63 -2.69 5.19
CA LEU A 81 15.29 -1.34 5.67
C LEU A 81 16.22 -0.28 5.11
N LYS A 82 17.53 -0.55 5.08
CA LYS A 82 18.50 0.38 4.48
C LYS A 82 18.18 0.63 3.01
N SER A 83 17.90 -0.43 2.24
CA SER A 83 17.54 -0.30 0.82
C SER A 83 16.23 0.47 0.63
N LEU A 84 15.19 0.17 1.42
CA LEU A 84 13.91 0.88 1.37
C LEU A 84 14.05 2.37 1.68
N GLN A 85 14.89 2.75 2.64
CA GLN A 85 15.17 4.16 2.94
C GLN A 85 15.88 4.89 1.80
N GLN A 86 16.68 4.19 0.99
CA GLN A 86 17.29 4.76 -0.22
C GLN A 86 16.28 4.91 -1.36
N GLN A 87 15.36 3.96 -1.52
CA GLN A 87 14.36 3.96 -2.59
C GLN A 87 13.20 4.91 -2.31
N LEU A 88 12.79 5.03 -1.04
CA LEU A 88 11.65 5.85 -0.59
C LEU A 88 12.07 6.77 0.57
N PRO A 89 12.97 7.75 0.33
CA PRO A 89 13.47 8.63 1.39
C PRO A 89 12.35 9.47 2.03
N ASP A 90 11.32 9.85 1.26
CA ASP A 90 10.20 10.66 1.73
C ASP A 90 9.28 9.92 2.73
N HIS A 91 9.25 8.58 2.66
CA HIS A 91 8.36 7.76 3.49
C HIS A 91 8.91 7.46 4.88
N ASN A 92 10.19 7.79 5.15
CA ASN A 92 10.87 7.55 6.42
C ASN A 92 10.60 6.13 6.99
N ILE A 93 10.86 5.10 6.18
CA ILE A 93 10.58 3.71 6.56
C ILE A 93 11.60 3.26 7.62
N THR A 94 11.13 3.08 8.85
CA THR A 94 11.93 2.68 10.00
C THR A 94 11.68 1.24 10.42
N ASP A 95 10.55 0.66 10.03
CA ASP A 95 10.16 -0.69 10.45
C ASP A 95 9.37 -1.46 9.39
N LEU A 96 9.33 -2.79 9.54
CA LEU A 96 8.54 -3.71 8.73
C LEU A 96 7.55 -4.47 9.60
N LYS A 97 6.27 -4.41 9.22
CA LYS A 97 5.22 -5.25 9.79
C LYS A 97 4.93 -6.40 8.86
N ILE A 98 5.27 -7.61 9.28
CA ILE A 98 5.04 -8.82 8.47
C ILE A 98 3.73 -9.48 8.88
N LYS A 99 2.92 -9.89 7.89
CA LYS A 99 1.72 -10.72 8.09
C LYS A 99 1.77 -11.93 7.17
N VAL A 100 1.58 -13.13 7.73
CA VAL A 100 1.40 -14.33 6.92
C VAL A 100 -0.05 -14.38 6.44
N GLY A 101 -0.26 -14.64 5.16
CA GLY A 101 -1.59 -14.70 4.56
C GLY A 101 -1.55 -15.21 3.12
N ARG A 102 -2.72 -15.27 2.48
CA ARG A 102 -2.79 -15.52 1.04
C ARG A 102 -2.25 -14.29 0.31
N ILE A 103 -1.29 -14.54 -0.58
CA ILE A 103 -0.86 -13.62 -1.62
C ILE A 103 -1.47 -14.17 -2.91
N ASP A 104 -2.20 -13.34 -3.64
CA ASP A 104 -2.89 -13.69 -4.89
C ASP A 104 -2.09 -13.15 -6.08
#